data_AF-A0A2C9K9Y0-F1
#
_entry.id   AF-A0A2C9K9Y0-F1
#
_cell.length_a   1.000
_cell.length_b   1.000
_cell.length_c   1.000
_cell.angle_alpha   90.00
_cell.angle_beta   90.00
_cell.angle_gamma   90.00
#
_symmetry.space_group_name_H-M   'P 1'
#
loop_
_entity.id
_entity.type
_entity.pdbx_description
1 polymer ?
#
loop_
_entity_poly.entity_id
_entity_poly.type
_entity_poly.pdbx_seq_one_letter_code
_entity_poly.pdbx_strand_id
1 'polypeptide(L)'
;MTPTHQFSLSTQIRLIMKTPVLTAIFLVSIHLTSAKICEIPLPEGLEECYKRVQEENVDSYVGSLYSWHCEHLVVGTYNTSDDEFLYERQEYIKQLYEEAFGNSSRTKRQTPSPCVRREYRMLSLFERVRLHNAINTLKRDTSVRPNKYDAIASIHQGTNNRIAHGGPGFLGWHRVYLLVYETALRQVDPNICIPYWDSTRDNELPNPYSSSIWSNEYMGTPRGPVIAGPFAGWRLPNGIQLTRNTGVDGQLLSVTNVQNILSRRR
;
A
#
# COMPACT_ATOMS: atom_id res chain seq x y z
N MET A 1 72.39 -57.90 45.46
CA MET A 1 73.07 -57.34 44.29
C MET A 1 72.32 -56.08 43.87
N THR A 2 72.89 -54.91 44.19
CA THR A 2 73.14 -53.72 43.33
C THR A 2 72.11 -53.27 42.26
N PRO A 3 72.08 -51.95 41.90
CA PRO A 3 70.87 -51.13 42.07
C PRO A 3 70.49 -50.22 40.86
N THR A 4 69.52 -49.31 41.07
CA THR A 4 69.26 -48.00 40.38
C THR A 4 68.79 -47.99 38.90
N HIS A 5 68.06 -47.01 38.31
CA HIS A 5 67.86 -45.55 38.52
C HIS A 5 66.54 -45.04 37.88
N GLN A 6 66.08 -43.85 38.31
CA GLN A 6 64.93 -43.01 37.88
C GLN A 6 64.97 -42.52 36.41
N PHE A 7 63.82 -42.09 35.85
CA PHE A 7 63.60 -40.88 34.98
C PHE A 7 62.08 -40.58 34.94
N SER A 8 61.56 -39.44 35.43
CA SER A 8 61.57 -38.01 35.01
C SER A 8 60.54 -37.63 33.92
N LEU A 9 59.85 -36.50 34.16
CA LEU A 9 58.70 -35.89 33.46
C LEU A 9 59.02 -35.20 32.11
N SER A 10 57.92 -34.88 31.41
CA SER A 10 57.71 -34.03 30.22
C SER A 10 57.49 -34.83 28.92
N THR A 11 56.53 -34.56 28.04
CA THR A 11 55.99 -33.27 27.58
C THR A 11 54.62 -33.48 26.93
N GLN A 12 53.65 -32.58 27.20
CA GLN A 12 52.41 -32.47 26.42
C GLN A 12 52.72 -32.06 24.98
N ILE A 13 52.29 -32.86 23.99
CA ILE A 13 52.33 -32.45 22.59
C ILE A 13 51.08 -31.60 22.30
N ARG A 14 51.27 -30.27 22.34
CA ARG A 14 50.36 -29.30 21.70
C ARG A 14 50.48 -29.47 20.18
N LEU A 15 49.40 -29.84 19.50
CA LEU A 15 49.30 -29.66 18.05
C LEU A 15 49.15 -28.15 17.77
N ILE A 16 50.30 -27.49 17.58
CA ILE A 16 50.36 -26.14 17.02
C ILE A 16 50.25 -26.31 15.50
N MET A 17 49.03 -26.34 14.96
CA MET A 17 48.84 -26.02 13.55
C MET A 17 49.20 -24.54 13.40
N LYS A 18 50.34 -24.29 12.75
CA LYS A 18 50.89 -22.96 12.53
C LYS A 18 49.84 -22.10 11.82
N THR A 19 49.44 -21.00 12.46
CA THR A 19 48.63 -19.89 11.95
C THR A 19 48.80 -19.56 10.46
N PRO A 20 50.00 -19.59 9.85
CA PRO A 20 50.16 -19.35 8.41
C PRO A 20 49.44 -20.34 7.48
N VAL A 21 49.22 -21.60 7.91
CA VAL A 21 48.60 -22.63 7.06
C VAL A 21 47.09 -22.47 7.02
N LEU A 22 46.46 -22.12 8.15
CA LEU A 22 45.03 -21.79 8.16
C LEU A 22 44.75 -20.50 7.38
N THR A 23 45.61 -19.48 7.49
CA THR A 23 45.46 -18.26 6.68
C THR A 23 45.68 -18.52 5.20
N ALA A 24 46.62 -19.39 4.81
CA ALA A 24 46.84 -19.75 3.41
C ALA A 24 45.64 -20.51 2.83
N ILE A 25 45.06 -21.46 3.56
CA ILE A 25 43.87 -22.18 3.12
C ILE A 25 42.67 -21.23 3.01
N PHE A 26 42.49 -20.32 3.97
CA PHE A 26 41.41 -19.31 3.94
C PHE A 26 41.58 -18.34 2.76
N LEU A 27 42.80 -17.85 2.49
CA LEU A 27 43.09 -16.95 1.37
C LEU A 27 42.95 -17.63 -0.01
N VAL A 28 43.32 -18.91 -0.12
CA VAL A 28 43.12 -19.69 -1.36
C VAL A 28 41.65 -20.02 -1.60
N SER A 29 40.86 -20.24 -0.55
CA SER A 29 39.41 -20.50 -0.68
C SER A 29 38.58 -19.23 -0.96
N ILE A 30 39.04 -18.05 -0.53
CA ILE A 30 38.41 -16.76 -0.90
C ILE A 30 38.47 -16.51 -2.42
N HIS A 31 39.52 -16.99 -3.11
CA HIS A 31 39.62 -16.88 -4.57
C HIS A 31 38.76 -17.88 -5.35
N LEU A 32 38.21 -18.91 -4.69
CA LEU A 32 37.34 -19.92 -5.31
C LEU A 32 35.85 -19.60 -5.17
N THR A 33 35.49 -18.64 -4.31
CA THR A 33 34.12 -18.10 -4.22
C THR A 33 34.08 -16.69 -4.80
N SER A 34 34.40 -16.54 -6.09
CA SER A 34 34.06 -15.32 -6.80
C SER A 34 32.56 -15.37 -7.09
N ALA A 35 31.76 -14.69 -6.28
CA ALA A 35 30.38 -14.39 -6.65
C ALA A 35 30.43 -13.51 -7.90
N LYS A 36 30.07 -14.07 -9.05
CA LYS A 36 29.93 -13.28 -10.28
C LYS A 36 28.76 -12.31 -10.09
N ILE A 37 29.07 -11.10 -9.64
CA ILE A 37 28.18 -9.96 -9.78
C ILE A 37 28.24 -9.60 -11.26
N CYS A 38 27.25 -10.06 -12.02
CA CYS A 38 27.06 -9.65 -13.40
C CYS A 38 26.13 -8.44 -13.41
N GLU A 39 26.50 -7.41 -14.16
CA GLU A 39 25.59 -6.32 -14.48
C GLU A 39 24.48 -6.89 -15.36
N ILE A 40 23.25 -6.86 -14.85
CA ILE A 40 22.07 -7.25 -15.62
C ILE A 40 21.68 -6.02 -16.43
N PRO A 41 21.62 -6.09 -17.77
CA PRO A 41 21.20 -4.95 -18.56
C PRO A 41 19.79 -4.54 -18.15
N LEU A 42 19.56 -3.23 -18.00
CA LEU A 42 18.24 -2.69 -17.74
C LEU A 42 17.31 -3.10 -18.89
N PRO A 43 16.07 -3.56 -18.62
CA PRO A 43 15.08 -3.75 -19.67
C PRO A 43 14.96 -2.49 -20.52
N GLU A 44 14.84 -2.63 -21.84
CA GLU A 44 14.86 -1.50 -22.79
C GLU A 44 13.91 -0.37 -22.38
N GLY A 45 12.65 -0.70 -22.02
CA GLY A 45 11.68 0.31 -21.57
C GLY A 45 12.03 1.00 -20.24
N LEU A 46 12.83 0.36 -19.39
CA LEU A 46 13.36 0.96 -18.17
C LEU A 46 14.51 1.92 -18.48
N GLU A 47 15.41 1.51 -19.36
CA GLU A 47 16.57 2.28 -19.79
C GLU A 47 16.15 3.56 -20.52
N GLU A 48 15.21 3.46 -21.46
CA GLU A 48 14.62 4.62 -22.15
C GLU A 48 13.97 5.60 -21.17
N CYS A 49 13.28 5.07 -20.16
CA CYS A 49 12.65 5.91 -19.15
C CYS A 49 13.70 6.69 -18.37
N TYR A 50 14.72 6.02 -17.83
CA TYR A 50 15.79 6.68 -17.07
C TYR A 50 16.57 7.69 -17.91
N LYS A 51 16.81 7.41 -19.20
CA LYS A 51 17.43 8.36 -20.13
C LYS A 51 16.61 9.65 -20.28
N ARG A 52 15.27 9.57 -20.36
CA ARG A 52 14.41 10.77 -20.37
C ARG A 52 14.55 11.60 -19.09
N VAL A 53 14.72 10.97 -17.94
CA VAL A 53 14.85 11.69 -16.65
C VAL A 53 16.17 12.44 -16.55
N GLN A 54 17.24 11.93 -17.16
CA GLN A 54 18.56 12.55 -17.10
C GLN A 54 18.58 13.96 -17.71
N GLU A 55 17.62 14.28 -18.58
CA GLU A 55 17.50 15.58 -19.25
C GLU A 55 16.55 16.56 -18.52
N GLU A 56 15.83 16.11 -17.48
CA GLU A 56 14.85 16.91 -16.75
C GLU A 56 15.51 17.70 -15.59
N ASN A 57 15.00 18.90 -15.30
CA ASN A 57 15.55 19.73 -14.24
C ASN A 57 15.06 19.26 -12.84
N VAL A 58 16.00 19.00 -11.93
CA VAL A 58 15.75 18.63 -10.53
C VAL A 58 15.01 19.70 -9.73
N ASP A 59 15.06 20.97 -10.14
CA ASP A 59 14.29 22.07 -9.53
C ASP A 59 12.78 21.93 -9.82
N SER A 60 12.44 21.25 -10.91
CA SER A 60 11.04 21.00 -11.29
C SER A 60 10.48 19.69 -10.72
N TYR A 61 11.32 18.77 -10.22
CA TYR A 61 10.84 17.43 -9.85
C TYR A 61 11.73 16.66 -8.86
N VAL A 62 11.10 15.82 -8.02
CA VAL A 62 11.81 14.99 -7.01
C VAL A 62 12.28 13.68 -7.64
N GLY A 63 13.59 13.42 -7.66
CA GLY A 63 14.19 12.26 -8.34
C GLY A 63 13.67 10.88 -7.90
N SER A 64 13.20 10.74 -6.65
CA SER A 64 12.60 9.47 -6.16
C SER A 64 11.29 9.13 -6.88
N LEU A 65 10.53 10.12 -7.33
CA LEU A 65 9.31 9.90 -8.12
C LEU A 65 9.65 9.28 -9.48
N TYR A 66 10.80 9.61 -10.05
CA TYR A 66 11.22 9.09 -11.35
C TYR A 66 11.81 7.69 -11.30
N SER A 67 12.58 7.35 -10.26
CA SER A 67 13.01 5.95 -10.06
C SER A 67 11.78 5.05 -9.94
N TRP A 68 10.84 5.44 -9.09
CA TRP A 68 9.55 4.75 -8.96
C TRP A 68 8.76 4.75 -10.28
N HIS A 69 8.77 5.85 -11.04
CA HIS A 69 8.13 5.98 -12.35
C HIS A 69 8.71 4.98 -13.37
N CYS A 70 10.02 4.90 -13.48
CA CYS A 70 10.65 4.03 -14.46
C CYS A 70 10.45 2.56 -14.08
N GLU A 71 10.67 2.22 -12.81
CA GLU A 71 10.51 0.85 -12.30
C GLU A 71 9.07 0.32 -12.45
N HIS A 72 8.05 1.15 -12.19
CA HIS A 72 6.65 0.72 -12.30
C HIS A 72 6.16 0.56 -13.75
N LEU A 73 6.76 1.24 -14.74
CA LEU A 73 6.37 1.05 -16.14
C LEU A 73 6.69 -0.38 -16.62
N VAL A 74 7.79 -0.94 -16.14
CA VAL A 74 8.21 -2.32 -16.46
C VAL A 74 7.31 -3.34 -15.76
N VAL A 75 6.79 -3.03 -14.57
CA VAL A 75 5.85 -3.91 -13.86
C VAL A 75 4.48 -3.96 -14.59
N GLY A 76 4.10 -2.89 -15.28
CA GLY A 76 2.82 -2.81 -16.00
C GLY A 76 2.77 -3.51 -17.36
N THR A 77 3.92 -3.82 -17.98
CA THR A 77 3.98 -4.35 -19.35
C THR A 77 3.99 -5.87 -19.48
N TYR A 78 4.05 -6.62 -18.37
CA TYR A 78 4.17 -8.09 -18.38
C TYR A 78 2.85 -8.88 -18.31
N ASN A 79 1.68 -8.24 -18.38
CA ASN A 79 0.39 -8.95 -18.29
C ASN A 79 -0.47 -8.70 -19.54
N THR A 80 -0.16 -9.41 -20.63
CA THR A 80 -0.93 -9.39 -21.89
C THR A 80 -2.05 -10.44 -21.92
N SER A 81 -2.32 -11.14 -20.82
CA SER A 81 -3.42 -12.13 -20.70
C SER A 81 -4.72 -11.56 -20.10
N ASP A 82 -4.83 -10.25 -19.91
CA ASP A 82 -5.91 -9.59 -19.16
C ASP A 82 -7.03 -8.96 -20.02
N ASP A 83 -6.97 -9.02 -21.36
CA ASP A 83 -7.84 -8.21 -22.25
C ASP A 83 -9.36 -8.40 -22.07
N GLU A 84 -9.85 -9.63 -21.86
CA GLU A 84 -11.29 -9.85 -21.62
C GLU A 84 -11.71 -9.40 -20.21
N PHE A 85 -10.86 -9.60 -19.21
CA PHE A 85 -11.10 -9.17 -17.83
C PHE A 85 -11.01 -7.65 -17.66
N LEU A 86 -10.27 -6.97 -18.54
CA LEU A 86 -10.21 -5.52 -18.60
C LEU A 86 -11.52 -4.93 -19.10
N TYR A 87 -12.21 -5.57 -20.06
CA TYR A 87 -13.45 -5.03 -20.63
C TYR A 87 -14.62 -4.99 -19.63
N GLU A 88 -14.91 -6.10 -18.93
CA GLU A 88 -15.96 -6.14 -17.91
C GLU A 88 -15.74 -5.09 -16.80
N ARG A 89 -14.47 -4.96 -16.39
CA ARG A 89 -14.07 -3.96 -15.40
C ARG A 89 -14.28 -2.54 -15.94
N GLN A 90 -13.85 -2.26 -17.16
CA GLN A 90 -14.00 -0.94 -17.78
C GLN A 90 -15.47 -0.56 -17.90
N GLU A 91 -16.35 -1.47 -18.31
CA GLU A 91 -17.79 -1.18 -18.38
C GLU A 91 -18.42 -0.98 -17.00
N TYR A 92 -18.06 -1.79 -16.00
CA TYR A 92 -18.54 -1.57 -14.63
C TYR A 92 -18.13 -0.18 -14.11
N ILE A 93 -16.88 0.21 -14.33
CA ILE A 93 -16.41 1.53 -13.91
C ILE A 93 -17.12 2.62 -14.69
N LYS A 94 -17.25 2.50 -16.02
CA LYS A 94 -17.97 3.46 -16.85
C LYS A 94 -19.42 3.66 -16.39
N GLN A 95 -20.14 2.58 -16.06
CA GLN A 95 -21.49 2.66 -15.49
C GLN A 95 -21.52 3.45 -14.19
N LEU A 96 -20.57 3.24 -13.28
CA LEU A 96 -20.49 4.03 -12.05
C LEU A 96 -20.21 5.51 -12.31
N TYR A 97 -19.39 5.85 -13.32
CA TYR A 97 -19.19 7.24 -13.74
C TYR A 97 -20.48 7.83 -14.33
N GLU A 98 -21.17 7.10 -15.20
CA GLU A 98 -22.45 7.52 -15.78
C GLU A 98 -23.54 7.69 -14.72
N GLU A 99 -23.59 6.86 -13.67
CA GLU A 99 -24.51 7.04 -12.56
C GLU A 99 -24.12 8.20 -11.63
N ALA A 100 -22.82 8.38 -11.39
CA ALA A 100 -22.29 9.45 -10.55
C ALA A 100 -22.48 10.85 -11.16
N PHE A 101 -22.33 10.96 -12.49
CA PHE A 101 -22.36 12.23 -13.24
C PHE A 101 -23.59 12.38 -14.13
N GLY A 102 -24.36 11.32 -14.34
CA GLY A 102 -25.53 11.29 -15.20
C GLY A 102 -26.60 12.27 -14.72
N ASN A 103 -27.05 13.10 -15.65
CA ASN A 103 -28.07 14.11 -15.41
C ASN A 103 -29.30 13.53 -14.72
N SER A 104 -29.75 14.22 -13.68
CA SER A 104 -31.03 14.06 -12.99
C SER A 104 -32.26 14.37 -13.87
N SER A 105 -32.25 13.96 -15.14
CA SER A 105 -33.25 14.33 -16.15
C SER A 105 -34.54 13.49 -16.11
N ARG A 106 -34.72 12.62 -15.10
CA ARG A 106 -35.96 11.85 -14.93
C ARG A 106 -36.33 11.60 -13.45
N THR A 107 -36.96 12.62 -12.88
CA THR A 107 -38.00 12.65 -11.82
C THR A 107 -38.04 11.58 -10.71
N LYS A 108 -38.01 12.03 -9.44
CA LYS A 108 -39.04 11.72 -8.43
C LYS A 108 -39.03 12.75 -7.28
N ARG A 109 -40.23 13.19 -6.89
CA ARG A 109 -40.58 14.27 -5.93
C ARG A 109 -40.24 13.98 -4.46
N GLN A 110 -39.29 13.08 -4.22
CA GLN A 110 -38.76 12.72 -2.92
C GLN A 110 -37.25 12.72 -3.07
N THR A 111 -36.64 13.91 -2.95
CA THR A 111 -35.19 14.02 -2.86
C THR A 111 -34.76 13.15 -1.68
N PRO A 112 -33.97 12.07 -1.90
CA PRO A 112 -33.36 11.36 -0.79
C PRO A 112 -32.62 12.40 0.04
N SER A 113 -32.74 12.35 1.37
CA SER A 113 -32.07 13.31 2.25
C SER A 113 -30.61 13.48 1.79
N PRO A 114 -30.12 14.73 1.64
CA PRO A 114 -28.78 14.96 1.12
C PRO A 114 -27.76 14.16 1.94
N CYS A 115 -26.89 13.47 1.22
CA CYS A 115 -25.90 12.59 1.81
C CYS A 115 -24.85 13.42 2.57
N VAL A 116 -24.96 13.48 3.90
CA VAL A 116 -24.01 14.19 4.74
C VAL A 116 -22.93 13.21 5.20
N ARG A 117 -21.70 13.41 4.69
CA ARG A 117 -20.52 12.65 5.13
C ARG A 117 -20.14 13.07 6.55
N ARG A 118 -20.12 12.11 7.48
CA ARG A 118 -19.87 12.35 8.92
C ARG A 118 -18.55 11.72 9.34
N GLU A 119 -18.01 12.16 10.47
CA GLU A 119 -16.85 11.50 11.08
C GLU A 119 -17.23 10.05 11.42
N TYR A 120 -16.37 9.10 11.07
CA TYR A 120 -16.65 7.66 11.12
C TYR A 120 -17.03 7.12 12.50
N ARG A 121 -16.46 7.68 13.57
CA ARG A 121 -16.78 7.36 14.97
C ARG A 121 -18.08 8.00 15.45
N MET A 122 -18.57 8.99 14.73
CA MET A 122 -19.86 9.66 14.98
C MET A 122 -21.04 8.99 14.27
N LEU A 123 -20.80 7.96 13.45
CA LEU A 123 -21.87 7.10 12.95
C LEU A 123 -22.50 6.33 14.11
N SER A 124 -23.82 6.20 14.08
CA SER A 124 -24.53 5.24 14.94
C SER A 124 -24.10 3.81 14.59
N LEU A 125 -24.35 2.87 15.52
CA LEU A 125 -24.08 1.45 15.29
C LEU A 125 -24.75 0.95 14.00
N PHE A 126 -26.00 1.33 13.74
CA PHE A 126 -26.73 0.92 12.54
C PHE A 126 -26.12 1.50 11.27
N GLU A 127 -25.77 2.80 11.24
CA GLU A 127 -25.11 3.42 10.08
C GLU A 127 -23.76 2.74 9.81
N ARG A 128 -22.97 2.48 10.85
CA ARG A 128 -21.66 1.84 10.75
C ARG A 128 -21.75 0.39 10.25
N VAL A 129 -22.68 -0.40 10.77
CA VAL A 129 -22.92 -1.78 10.31
C VAL A 129 -23.36 -1.81 8.84
N ARG A 130 -24.26 -0.91 8.42
CA ARG A 130 -24.67 -0.80 7.01
C ARG A 130 -23.48 -0.49 6.10
N LEU A 131 -22.64 0.47 6.51
CA LEU A 131 -21.41 0.79 5.79
C LEU A 131 -20.49 -0.43 5.67
N HIS A 132 -20.17 -1.10 6.76
CA HIS A 132 -19.31 -2.30 6.75
C HIS A 132 -19.89 -3.41 5.89
N ASN A 133 -21.20 -3.63 5.96
CA ASN A 133 -21.88 -4.64 5.18
C ASN A 133 -21.81 -4.33 3.68
N ALA A 134 -22.04 -3.08 3.27
CA ALA A 134 -21.94 -2.69 1.87
C ALA A 134 -20.52 -2.82 1.32
N ILE A 135 -19.51 -2.37 2.07
CA ILE A 135 -18.11 -2.52 1.69
C ILE A 135 -17.76 -4.00 1.51
N ASN A 136 -18.14 -4.85 2.48
CA ASN A 136 -17.90 -6.29 2.41
C ASN A 136 -18.71 -6.97 1.30
N THR A 137 -19.89 -6.47 0.96
CA THR A 137 -20.68 -6.97 -0.17
C THR A 137 -19.98 -6.67 -1.49
N LEU A 138 -19.48 -5.45 -1.71
CA LEU A 138 -18.66 -5.15 -2.90
C LEU A 138 -17.40 -6.02 -2.98
N LYS A 139 -16.78 -6.32 -1.83
CA LYS A 139 -15.59 -7.17 -1.76
C LYS A 139 -15.87 -8.65 -2.06
N ARG A 140 -17.08 -9.14 -1.75
CA ARG A 140 -17.52 -10.52 -2.05
C ARG A 140 -18.14 -10.67 -3.43
N ASP A 141 -18.65 -9.59 -4.02
CA ASP A 141 -19.32 -9.61 -5.30
C ASP A 141 -18.32 -9.79 -6.44
N THR A 142 -18.21 -11.02 -6.93
CA THR A 142 -17.34 -11.42 -8.04
C THR A 142 -18.02 -11.31 -9.41
N SER A 143 -19.16 -10.61 -9.54
CA SER A 143 -19.78 -10.36 -10.84
C SER A 143 -18.91 -9.48 -11.76
N VAL A 144 -17.86 -8.87 -11.20
CA VAL A 144 -16.78 -8.17 -11.91
C VAL A 144 -15.49 -8.69 -11.32
N ARG A 145 -14.50 -9.07 -12.14
CA ARG A 145 -13.25 -9.64 -11.63
C ARG A 145 -12.24 -8.58 -11.15
N PRO A 146 -11.53 -8.83 -10.03
CA PRO A 146 -11.65 -10.01 -9.16
C PRO A 146 -12.84 -9.93 -8.17
N ASN A 147 -13.30 -8.71 -7.86
CA ASN A 147 -14.59 -8.37 -7.24
C ASN A 147 -14.84 -6.88 -7.48
N LYS A 148 -16.06 -6.39 -7.24
CA LYS A 148 -16.42 -4.98 -7.46
C LYS A 148 -15.57 -4.00 -6.65
N TYR A 149 -15.22 -4.33 -5.39
CA TYR A 149 -14.35 -3.46 -4.58
C TYR A 149 -12.96 -3.32 -5.20
N ASP A 150 -12.34 -4.45 -5.55
CA ASP A 150 -10.99 -4.46 -6.12
C ASP A 150 -10.95 -3.90 -7.54
N ALA A 151 -12.04 -4.03 -8.31
CA ALA A 151 -12.21 -3.37 -9.60
C ALA A 151 -12.08 -1.84 -9.46
N ILE A 152 -12.78 -1.24 -8.49
CA ILE A 152 -12.68 0.20 -8.19
C ILE A 152 -11.27 0.53 -7.67
N ALA A 153 -10.74 -0.26 -6.72
CA ALA A 153 -9.40 -0.04 -6.17
C ALA A 153 -8.31 -0.08 -7.25
N SER A 154 -8.48 -0.86 -8.31
CA SER A 154 -7.52 -0.95 -9.42
C SER A 154 -7.40 0.32 -10.25
N ILE A 155 -8.39 1.23 -10.19
CA ILE A 155 -8.31 2.54 -10.85
C ILE A 155 -7.15 3.37 -10.28
N HIS A 156 -6.79 3.16 -9.01
CA HIS A 156 -5.71 3.86 -8.31
C HIS A 156 -4.35 3.15 -8.42
N GLN A 157 -4.08 2.50 -9.55
CA GLN A 157 -2.83 1.76 -9.79
C GLN A 157 -2.16 2.20 -11.10
N GLY A 158 -0.93 1.74 -11.33
CA GLY A 158 -0.19 1.98 -12.58
C GLY A 158 -0.09 3.46 -12.97
N THR A 159 -0.38 3.76 -14.23
CA THR A 159 -0.33 5.13 -14.78
C THR A 159 -1.32 6.08 -14.11
N ASN A 160 -2.52 5.61 -13.74
CA ASN A 160 -3.53 6.44 -13.09
C ASN A 160 -3.07 6.95 -11.73
N ASN A 161 -2.27 6.16 -11.00
CA ASN A 161 -1.68 6.59 -9.74
C ASN A 161 -0.80 7.84 -9.91
N ARG A 162 -0.13 8.01 -11.07
CA ARG A 162 0.67 9.20 -11.37
C ARG A 162 -0.19 10.42 -11.63
N ILE A 163 -1.28 10.25 -12.37
CA ILE A 163 -2.22 11.33 -12.66
C ILE A 163 -2.94 11.78 -11.38
N ALA A 164 -3.17 10.84 -10.47
CA ALA A 164 -3.82 11.09 -9.18
C ALA A 164 -2.93 11.84 -8.17
N HIS A 165 -1.60 11.89 -8.34
CA HIS A 165 -0.67 12.44 -7.34
C HIS A 165 0.39 13.36 -7.95
N GLY A 166 1.19 14.02 -7.10
CA GLY A 166 2.35 14.81 -7.55
C GLY A 166 2.03 16.06 -8.37
N GLY A 167 0.76 16.44 -8.49
CA GLY A 167 0.34 17.56 -9.32
C GLY A 167 -1.03 18.16 -8.93
N PRO A 168 -1.48 19.20 -9.65
CA PRO A 168 -2.71 19.95 -9.33
C PRO A 168 -3.99 19.12 -9.46
N GLY A 169 -3.95 17.99 -10.17
CA GLY A 169 -5.05 17.05 -10.31
C GLY A 169 -5.42 16.31 -9.01
N PHE A 170 -4.52 16.27 -8.01
CA PHE A 170 -4.66 15.44 -6.81
C PHE A 170 -6.04 15.53 -6.13
N LEU A 171 -6.49 16.75 -5.80
CA LEU A 171 -7.77 16.94 -5.10
C LEU A 171 -8.98 16.61 -5.99
N GLY A 172 -8.93 16.98 -7.26
CA GLY A 172 -10.02 16.76 -8.20
C GLY A 172 -10.20 15.27 -8.51
N TRP A 173 -9.09 14.58 -8.79
CA TRP A 173 -9.07 13.15 -9.10
C TRP A 173 -9.64 12.33 -7.94
N HIS A 174 -9.16 12.56 -6.70
CA HIS A 174 -9.62 11.82 -5.53
C HIS A 174 -11.09 12.14 -5.17
N ARG A 175 -11.57 13.38 -5.43
CA ARG A 175 -12.98 13.72 -5.26
C ARG A 175 -13.88 12.87 -6.17
N VAL A 176 -13.50 12.74 -7.43
CA VAL A 176 -14.22 11.90 -8.41
C VAL A 176 -14.13 10.42 -8.03
N TYR A 177 -12.95 9.94 -7.63
CA TYR A 177 -12.75 8.57 -7.17
C TYR A 177 -13.66 8.21 -5.97
N LEU A 178 -13.74 9.10 -4.97
CA LEU A 178 -14.63 8.92 -3.83
C LEU A 178 -16.11 8.96 -4.22
N LEU A 179 -16.50 9.79 -5.21
CA LEU A 179 -17.86 9.82 -5.72
C LEU A 179 -18.23 8.50 -6.40
N VAL A 180 -17.36 7.98 -7.27
CA VAL A 180 -17.54 6.67 -7.93
C VAL A 180 -17.66 5.54 -6.89
N TYR A 181 -16.81 5.55 -5.87
CA TYR A 181 -16.87 4.57 -4.79
C TYR A 181 -18.16 4.68 -3.95
N GLU A 182 -18.62 5.91 -3.67
CA GLU A 182 -19.89 6.15 -2.96
C GLU A 182 -21.09 5.67 -3.79
N THR A 183 -21.09 5.90 -5.10
CA THR A 183 -22.10 5.36 -6.02
C THR A 183 -22.18 3.84 -5.94
N ALA A 184 -21.04 3.15 -5.97
CA ALA A 184 -21.01 1.68 -5.83
C ALA A 184 -21.56 1.20 -4.49
N LEU A 185 -21.24 1.88 -3.38
CA LEU A 185 -21.82 1.56 -2.07
C LEU A 185 -23.33 1.79 -2.06
N ARG A 186 -23.82 2.82 -2.75
CA ARG A 186 -25.24 3.15 -2.84
C ARG A 186 -26.05 2.21 -3.73
N GLN A 187 -25.42 1.50 -4.66
CA GLN A 187 -26.04 0.37 -5.36
C GLN A 187 -26.37 -0.78 -4.40
N VAL A 188 -25.58 -0.95 -3.33
CA VAL A 188 -25.87 -1.94 -2.27
C VAL A 188 -26.87 -1.39 -1.26
N ASP A 189 -26.69 -0.15 -0.84
CA ASP A 189 -27.58 0.52 0.12
C ASP A 189 -27.69 2.02 -0.17
N PRO A 190 -28.85 2.52 -0.64
CA PRO A 190 -29.00 3.88 -1.15
C PRO A 190 -28.84 4.99 -0.09
N ASN A 191 -28.86 4.63 1.20
CA ASN A 191 -28.72 5.57 2.31
C ASN A 191 -27.27 5.72 2.80
N ILE A 192 -26.30 5.02 2.19
CA ILE A 192 -24.90 5.12 2.59
C ILE A 192 -24.28 6.44 2.10
N CYS A 193 -23.55 7.04 3.01
CA CYS A 193 -22.60 8.13 2.77
C CYS A 193 -21.24 7.68 3.25
N ILE A 194 -20.20 7.92 2.45
CA ILE A 194 -18.84 7.61 2.87
C ILE A 194 -18.48 8.54 4.04
N PRO A 195 -18.11 8.00 5.22
CA PRO A 195 -17.64 8.83 6.31
C PRO A 195 -16.21 9.32 6.05
N TYR A 196 -15.77 10.30 6.83
CA TYR A 196 -14.36 10.68 6.88
C TYR A 196 -13.73 10.26 8.20
N TRP A 197 -12.42 10.05 8.19
CA TRP A 197 -11.62 9.89 9.39
C TRP A 197 -10.93 11.22 9.70
N ASP A 198 -11.27 11.83 10.83
CA ASP A 198 -10.57 13.02 11.30
C ASP A 198 -9.31 12.61 12.06
N SER A 199 -8.20 12.45 11.33
CA SER A 199 -6.91 12.09 11.91
C SER A 199 -6.27 13.22 12.73
N THR A 200 -6.79 14.45 12.65
CA THR A 200 -6.30 15.56 13.48
C THR A 200 -6.61 15.35 14.95
N ARG A 201 -7.75 14.72 15.26
CA ARG A 201 -8.11 14.33 16.62
C ARG A 201 -7.23 13.22 17.18
N ASP A 202 -6.82 12.31 16.30
CA ASP A 202 -5.96 11.19 16.69
C ASP A 202 -4.52 11.67 16.91
N ASN A 203 -4.09 12.72 16.21
CA ASN A 203 -2.81 13.37 16.41
C ASN A 203 -2.69 14.05 17.77
N GLU A 204 -3.80 14.52 18.35
CA GLU A 204 -3.85 15.17 19.67
C GLU A 204 -3.72 14.16 20.84
N LEU A 205 -3.82 12.86 20.57
CA LEU A 205 -3.66 11.83 21.61
C LEU A 205 -2.20 11.74 22.09
N PRO A 206 -1.94 11.47 23.38
CA PRO A 206 -0.58 11.19 23.87
C PRO A 206 0.11 10.06 23.12
N ASN A 207 -0.68 9.09 22.64
CA ASN A 207 -0.25 8.04 21.74
C ASN A 207 -1.29 7.86 20.61
N PRO A 208 -1.04 8.34 19.39
CA PRO A 208 -1.97 8.16 18.27
C PRO A 208 -2.28 6.69 17.94
N TYR A 209 -1.36 5.76 18.27
CA TYR A 209 -1.58 4.33 18.07
C TYR A 209 -2.73 3.79 18.93
N SER A 210 -3.04 4.42 20.06
CA SER A 210 -4.17 4.02 20.92
C SER A 210 -5.52 4.58 20.48
N SER A 211 -5.61 5.21 19.30
CA SER A 211 -6.89 5.69 18.76
C SER A 211 -7.92 4.56 18.67
N SER A 212 -9.17 4.89 19.05
CA SER A 212 -10.30 3.96 18.97
C SER A 212 -10.60 3.48 17.55
N ILE A 213 -10.10 4.19 16.53
CA ILE A 213 -10.19 3.79 15.11
C ILE A 213 -9.65 2.37 14.87
N TRP A 214 -8.72 1.90 15.71
CA TRP A 214 -8.11 0.57 15.62
C TRP A 214 -8.79 -0.51 16.46
N SER A 215 -9.92 -0.20 17.10
CA SER A 215 -10.71 -1.22 17.79
C SER A 215 -11.51 -2.06 16.78
N ASN A 216 -12.00 -3.23 17.24
CA ASN A 216 -12.76 -4.17 16.43
C ASN A 216 -14.11 -3.59 15.95
N GLU A 217 -14.60 -2.54 16.59
CA GLU A 217 -15.79 -1.82 16.14
C GLU A 217 -15.54 -1.00 14.86
N TYR A 218 -14.28 -0.61 14.60
CA TYR A 218 -13.93 0.30 13.50
C TYR A 218 -13.03 -0.37 12.46
N MET A 219 -11.72 -0.11 12.45
CA MET A 219 -10.82 -0.66 11.43
C MET A 219 -10.21 -2.00 11.86
N GLY A 220 -10.26 -2.36 13.14
CA GLY A 220 -9.67 -3.58 13.68
C GLY A 220 -8.13 -3.55 13.73
N THR A 221 -7.51 -4.72 13.60
CA THR A 221 -6.07 -4.93 13.87
C THR A 221 -5.17 -3.85 13.24
N PRO A 222 -4.42 -3.07 14.03
CA PRO A 222 -3.56 -1.98 13.54
C PRO A 222 -2.18 -2.43 13.03
N ARG A 223 -1.70 -3.60 13.45
CA ARG A 223 -0.36 -4.09 13.08
C ARG A 223 -0.38 -5.59 12.79
N GLY A 224 0.29 -6.00 11.72
CA GLY A 224 0.31 -7.37 11.22
C GLY A 224 -0.90 -7.71 10.34
N PRO A 225 -1.16 -9.01 10.08
CA PRO A 225 -2.34 -9.46 9.37
C PRO A 225 -3.63 -9.03 10.07
N VAL A 226 -4.58 -8.51 9.31
CA VAL A 226 -5.86 -8.03 9.85
C VAL A 226 -6.75 -9.23 10.16
N ILE A 227 -6.84 -9.56 11.46
CA ILE A 227 -7.56 -10.74 11.99
C ILE A 227 -8.79 -10.37 12.82
N ALA A 228 -8.99 -9.09 13.12
CA ALA A 228 -10.14 -8.61 13.87
C ALA A 228 -10.75 -7.35 13.23
N GLY A 229 -12.02 -7.09 13.54
CA GLY A 229 -12.81 -6.00 12.97
C GLY A 229 -13.56 -6.39 11.68
N PRO A 230 -14.29 -5.44 11.07
CA PRO A 230 -15.20 -5.70 9.95
C PRO A 230 -14.49 -6.11 8.65
N PHE A 231 -13.16 -5.94 8.59
CA PHE A 231 -12.33 -6.28 7.42
C PHE A 231 -11.35 -7.43 7.72
N ALA A 232 -11.60 -8.21 8.78
CA ALA A 232 -10.81 -9.38 9.12
C ALA A 232 -10.79 -10.40 7.97
N GLY A 233 -9.62 -10.98 7.71
CA GLY A 233 -9.45 -12.02 6.69
C GLY A 233 -9.52 -11.52 5.24
N TRP A 234 -9.63 -10.21 5.01
CA TRP A 234 -9.55 -9.63 3.67
C TRP A 234 -8.27 -10.05 2.95
N ARG A 235 -8.39 -10.40 1.68
CA ARG A 235 -7.27 -10.71 0.78
C ARG A 235 -7.20 -9.70 -0.35
N LEU A 236 -5.97 -9.36 -0.74
CA LEU A 236 -5.68 -8.57 -1.94
C LEU A 236 -5.88 -9.43 -3.19
N PRO A 237 -5.95 -8.83 -4.40
CA PRO A 237 -6.07 -9.59 -5.64
C PRO A 237 -5.00 -10.68 -5.86
N ASN A 238 -3.79 -10.48 -5.32
CA ASN A 238 -2.69 -11.45 -5.34
C ASN A 238 -2.82 -12.55 -4.26
N GLY A 239 -3.93 -12.61 -3.53
CA GLY A 239 -4.20 -13.60 -2.50
C GLY A 239 -3.57 -13.32 -1.14
N ILE A 240 -2.68 -12.32 -1.01
CA ILE A 240 -2.06 -11.96 0.26
C ILE A 240 -3.11 -11.36 1.20
N GLN A 241 -3.08 -11.73 2.48
CA GLN A 241 -3.98 -11.14 3.48
C GLN A 241 -3.63 -9.66 3.70
N LEU A 242 -4.66 -8.83 3.90
CA LEU A 242 -4.49 -7.44 4.30
C LEU A 242 -3.62 -7.35 5.56
N THR A 243 -2.49 -6.65 5.46
CA THR A 243 -1.60 -6.36 6.58
C THR A 243 -1.54 -4.86 6.82
N ARG A 244 -1.28 -4.47 8.06
CA ARG A 244 -1.04 -3.07 8.45
C ARG A 244 0.24 -2.95 9.27
N ASN A 245 0.81 -1.76 9.28
CA ASN A 245 1.97 -1.44 10.12
C ASN A 245 1.81 -0.07 10.77
N THR A 246 0.67 0.16 11.43
CA THR A 246 0.34 1.46 12.02
C THR A 246 1.38 1.90 13.05
N GLY A 247 1.74 3.19 12.99
CA GLY A 247 2.64 3.83 13.94
C GLY A 247 4.12 3.51 13.74
N VAL A 248 4.52 3.02 12.56
CA VAL A 248 5.92 2.77 12.22
C VAL A 248 6.55 3.91 11.42
N ASP A 249 5.78 4.52 10.52
CA ASP A 249 6.24 5.61 9.69
C ASP A 249 5.12 6.64 9.45
N GLY A 250 5.52 7.86 9.10
CA GLY A 250 4.65 9.00 8.85
C GLY A 250 4.13 9.67 10.13
N GLN A 251 3.33 10.72 9.92
CA GLN A 251 2.63 11.44 10.97
C GLN A 251 1.18 11.69 10.55
N LEU A 252 0.28 11.70 11.53
CA LEU A 252 -1.10 12.13 11.28
C LEU A 252 -1.15 13.62 10.96
N LEU A 253 -2.25 14.07 10.36
CA LEU A 253 -2.48 15.49 10.16
C LEU A 253 -2.57 16.18 11.52
N SER A 254 -1.94 17.33 11.68
CA SER A 254 -2.12 18.18 12.86
C SER A 254 -3.05 19.34 12.52
N VAL A 255 -3.79 19.84 13.51
CA VAL A 255 -4.64 21.03 13.36
C VAL A 255 -3.83 22.22 12.83
N THR A 256 -2.62 22.41 13.36
CA THR A 256 -1.69 23.45 12.92
C THR A 256 -1.32 23.30 11.45
N ASN A 257 -1.02 22.10 10.97
CA ASN A 257 -0.68 21.86 9.57
C ASN A 257 -1.86 22.17 8.64
N VAL A 258 -3.07 21.77 9.03
CA VAL A 258 -4.29 22.07 8.26
C VAL A 258 -4.52 23.58 8.20
N GLN A 259 -4.43 24.29 9.33
CA GLN A 259 -4.58 25.75 9.37
C GLN A 259 -3.53 26.46 8.52
N ASN A 260 -2.27 26.00 8.57
CA ASN A 260 -1.18 26.56 7.78
C ASN A 260 -1.36 26.37 6.27
N ILE A 261 -2.08 25.33 5.83
CA ILE A 261 -2.42 25.13 4.42
C ILE A 261 -3.59 26.03 4.03
N LEU A 262 -4.64 26.08 4.85
CA LEU A 262 -5.86 26.84 4.56
C LEU A 262 -5.68 28.35 4.65
N SER A 263 -4.69 28.83 5.43
CA SER A 263 -4.38 30.25 5.55
C SER A 263 -3.60 30.81 4.36
N ARG A 264 -3.05 29.94 3.48
CA ARG A 264 -2.33 30.38 2.28
C ARG A 264 -3.30 31.01 1.30
N ARG A 265 -3.04 32.27 0.96
CA ARG A 265 -3.68 32.92 -0.19
C ARG A 265 -2.86 32.56 -1.43
N ARG A 266 -3.57 32.22 -2.52
CA ARG A 266 -2.95 32.07 -3.84
C ARG A 266 -2.66 33.44 -4.43
#